data_AF-A0A1L6QYV1-F1
#
_entry.id   AF-A0A1L6QYV1-F1
#
_cell.length_a   1.000
_cell.length_b   1.000
_cell.length_c   1.000
_cell.angle_alpha   90.00
_cell.angle_beta   90.00
_cell.angle_gamma   90.00
#
_symmetry.space_group_name_H-M   'P 1'
#
loop_
_entity.id
_entity.type
_entity.pdbx_description
1 polymer ?
#
loop_
_entity_poly.entity_id
_entity_poly.type
_entity_poly.pdbx_seq_one_letter_code
_entity_poly.pdbx_strand_id
1 'polypeptide(L)'
;MKYLKVILPMLAIIFAIGLTFATVDPEPKPELSESDNYATMYVNIGNNWHEIEVECGNGDEECLVIFTEDPSGTPYQVYNSPNTNDEAFGTLNIKRVEGPVPSN
;
A
#
# COMPACT_ATOMS: atom_id res chain seq x y z
N MET A 1 24.16 -47.15 27.34
CA MET A 1 22.83 -46.48 27.30
C MET A 1 22.57 -45.54 28.49
N LYS A 2 23.57 -44.73 28.91
CA LYS A 2 23.41 -43.80 30.05
C LYS A 2 23.14 -42.36 29.58
N TYR A 3 23.76 -41.95 28.47
CA TYR A 3 23.65 -40.61 27.88
C TYR A 3 22.34 -40.38 27.10
N LEU A 4 21.81 -41.41 26.44
CA LEU A 4 20.52 -41.36 25.74
C LEU A 4 19.35 -41.02 26.68
N LYS A 5 19.45 -41.41 27.97
CA LYS A 5 18.43 -41.09 28.98
C LYS A 5 18.46 -39.62 29.44
N VAL A 6 19.54 -38.90 29.18
CA VAL A 6 19.72 -37.49 29.59
C VAL A 6 19.43 -36.54 28.42
N ILE A 7 19.74 -36.93 27.19
CA ILE A 7 19.49 -36.12 25.99
C ILE A 7 17.99 -36.07 25.64
N LEU A 8 17.26 -37.17 25.88
CA LEU A 8 15.83 -37.29 25.60
C LEU A 8 14.97 -36.23 26.34
N PRO A 9 15.10 -36.02 27.67
CA PRO A 9 14.34 -34.97 28.35
C PRO A 9 14.78 -33.55 27.94
N MET A 10 16.05 -33.37 27.56
CA MET A 10 16.57 -32.05 27.15
C MET A 10 15.99 -31.60 25.80
N LEU A 11 15.87 -32.52 24.84
CA LEU A 11 15.24 -32.24 23.54
C LEU A 11 13.74 -31.96 23.66
N ALA A 12 13.04 -32.65 24.56
CA ALA A 12 11.61 -32.42 24.80
C ALA A 12 11.33 -31.00 25.32
N ILE A 13 12.22 -30.45 26.16
CA ILE A 13 12.12 -29.08 26.67
C ILE A 13 12.32 -28.06 25.55
N ILE A 14 13.31 -28.29 24.67
CA ILE A 14 13.57 -27.40 23.52
C ILE A 14 12.38 -27.40 22.55
N PHE A 15 11.79 -28.57 22.29
CA PHE A 15 10.60 -28.67 21.44
C PHE A 15 9.37 -27.98 22.04
N ALA A 16 9.16 -28.10 23.36
CA ALA A 16 8.05 -27.43 24.04
C ALA A 16 8.16 -25.90 24.01
N ILE A 17 9.38 -25.34 24.12
CA ILE A 17 9.62 -23.89 24.04
C ILE A 17 9.57 -23.39 22.59
N GLY A 18 9.98 -24.19 21.61
CA GLY A 18 9.89 -23.81 20.20
C GLY A 18 8.46 -23.72 19.68
N LEU A 19 7.56 -24.57 20.17
CA LEU A 19 6.15 -24.60 19.74
C LEU A 19 5.32 -23.42 20.24
N THR A 20 5.74 -22.69 21.28
CA THR A 20 5.01 -21.49 21.76
C THR A 20 5.14 -20.29 20.83
N PHE A 21 6.13 -20.28 19.93
CA PHE A 21 6.34 -19.21 18.95
C PHE A 21 5.81 -19.56 17.55
N ALA A 22 5.36 -20.80 17.33
CA ALA A 22 4.81 -21.22 16.04
C ALA A 22 3.31 -20.89 15.88
N THR A 23 2.63 -20.47 16.95
CA THR A 23 1.20 -20.11 16.95
C THR A 23 0.96 -18.61 16.99
N VAL A 24 2.01 -17.80 16.79
CA VAL A 24 1.81 -16.37 16.55
C VAL A 24 1.39 -16.28 15.09
N ASP A 25 0.08 -16.26 14.85
CA ASP A 25 -0.45 -15.90 13.53
C ASP A 25 0.27 -14.61 13.09
N PRO A 26 0.78 -14.53 11.85
CA PRO A 26 1.29 -13.27 11.33
C PRO A 26 0.19 -12.24 11.54
N GLU A 27 0.53 -11.11 12.18
CA GLU A 27 -0.40 -10.02 12.45
C GLU A 27 -1.36 -9.86 11.26
N PRO A 28 -2.69 -9.78 11.49
CA PRO A 28 -3.61 -9.51 10.41
C PRO A 28 -3.08 -8.29 9.68
N LYS A 29 -2.74 -8.44 8.39
CA LYS A 29 -2.50 -7.29 7.51
C LYS A 29 -3.66 -6.34 7.78
N PRO A 30 -3.42 -5.06 8.10
CA PRO A 30 -4.51 -4.15 8.44
C PRO A 30 -5.53 -4.24 7.31
N GLU A 31 -6.71 -4.79 7.61
CA GLU A 31 -7.85 -4.72 6.72
C GLU A 31 -8.26 -3.26 6.74
N LEU A 32 -7.69 -2.49 5.80
CA LEU A 32 -8.09 -1.11 5.54
C LEU A 32 -9.59 -1.16 5.32
N SER A 33 -10.30 -0.45 6.20
CA SER A 33 -11.75 -0.44 6.16
C SER A 33 -12.19 0.12 4.81
N GLU A 34 -13.28 -0.39 4.24
CA GLU A 34 -13.77 0.00 2.91
C GLU A 34 -14.09 1.52 2.80
N SER A 35 -14.11 2.22 3.95
CA SER A 35 -14.29 3.68 4.07
C SER A 35 -12.97 4.47 4.12
N ASP A 36 -11.81 3.82 4.30
CA ASP A 36 -10.47 4.42 4.28
C ASP A 36 -9.78 4.26 2.90
N ASN A 37 -10.49 3.74 1.89
CA ASN A 37 -9.95 3.48 0.55
C ASN A 37 -9.63 4.75 -0.26
N TYR A 38 -9.98 5.93 0.24
CA TYR A 38 -9.43 7.20 -0.27
C TYR A 38 -8.09 7.42 0.42
N ALA A 39 -7.03 6.79 -0.10
CA ALA A 39 -5.70 7.23 0.22
C ALA A 39 -5.52 8.65 -0.31
N THR A 40 -5.09 9.56 0.56
CA THR A 40 -4.56 10.86 0.14
C THR A 40 -3.42 10.60 -0.85
N MET A 41 -3.62 11.01 -2.11
CA MET A 41 -2.63 10.87 -3.18
C MET A 41 -2.19 12.26 -3.67
N TYR A 42 -1.16 12.30 -4.49
CA TYR A 42 -0.55 13.54 -4.95
C TYR A 42 -0.42 13.60 -6.47
N VAL A 43 -0.55 14.80 -7.02
CA VAL A 43 -0.18 15.11 -8.41
C VAL A 43 0.81 16.26 -8.44
N ASN A 44 1.74 16.23 -9.38
CA ASN A 44 2.70 17.31 -9.59
C ASN A 44 2.26 18.17 -10.78
N ILE A 45 1.83 19.40 -10.51
CA ILE A 45 1.36 20.35 -11.52
C ILE A 45 2.20 21.62 -11.41
N GLY A 46 2.87 21.98 -12.51
CA GLY A 46 3.70 23.20 -12.53
C GLY A 46 4.81 23.21 -11.48
N ASN A 47 5.36 22.04 -11.12
CA ASN A 47 6.38 21.85 -10.09
C ASN A 47 5.87 22.05 -8.64
N ASN A 48 4.56 21.88 -8.42
CA ASN A 48 3.94 21.93 -7.11
C ASN A 48 3.12 20.67 -6.86
N TRP A 49 3.11 20.24 -5.61
CA TRP A 49 2.39 19.06 -5.18
C TRP A 49 1.00 19.45 -4.71
N HIS A 50 0.00 18.80 -5.27
CA HIS A 50 -1.39 18.98 -4.90
C HIS A 50 -1.96 17.66 -4.40
N GLU A 51 -2.67 17.74 -3.29
CA GLU A 51 -3.38 16.62 -2.70
C GLU A 51 -4.66 16.34 -3.50
N ILE A 52 -4.91 15.07 -3.78
CA ILE A 52 -6.13 14.59 -4.43
C ILE A 52 -6.64 13.33 -3.73
N GLU A 53 -7.96 13.16 -3.73
CA GLU A 53 -8.60 11.96 -3.22
C GLU A 53 -8.91 11.03 -4.41
N VAL A 54 -8.13 9.98 -4.59
CA VAL A 54 -8.34 9.00 -5.67
C VAL A 54 -7.92 7.59 -5.24
N GLU A 55 -8.74 6.62 -5.62
CA GLU A 55 -8.44 5.20 -5.42
C GLU A 55 -7.88 4.58 -6.72
N CYS A 56 -6.56 4.40 -6.75
CA CYS A 56 -5.84 3.76 -7.88
C CYS A 56 -6.09 2.24 -7.96
N GLY A 57 -6.47 1.61 -6.84
CA GLY A 57 -6.62 0.16 -6.70
C GLY A 57 -5.26 -0.55 -6.61
N ASN A 58 -5.28 -1.89 -6.64
CA ASN A 58 -4.06 -2.70 -6.64
C ASN A 58 -3.76 -3.20 -8.06
N GLY A 59 -2.60 -2.84 -8.60
CA GLY A 59 -2.11 -3.32 -9.88
C GLY A 59 -0.71 -2.81 -10.19
N ASP A 60 -0.17 -3.23 -11.34
CA ASP A 60 1.21 -2.96 -11.75
C ASP A 60 1.32 -1.82 -12.78
N GLU A 61 0.21 -1.12 -13.04
CA GLU A 61 0.14 -0.08 -14.07
C GLU A 61 0.05 1.31 -13.48
N GLU A 62 0.59 2.31 -14.18
CA GLU A 62 0.61 3.70 -13.72
C GLU A 62 -0.81 4.22 -13.48
N CYS A 63 -1.03 4.80 -12.30
CA CYS A 63 -2.29 5.45 -11.98
C CYS A 63 -2.34 6.86 -12.56
N LEU A 64 -3.32 7.11 -13.44
CA LEU A 64 -3.53 8.39 -14.10
C LEU A 64 -4.88 8.98 -13.74
N VAL A 65 -4.94 10.31 -13.57
CA VAL A 65 -6.18 11.07 -13.32
C VAL A 65 -6.43 12.15 -14.37
N ILE A 66 -7.69 12.41 -14.67
CA ILE A 66 -8.14 13.58 -15.44
C ILE A 66 -9.10 14.39 -14.58
N PHE A 67 -8.92 15.71 -14.55
CA PHE A 67 -9.83 16.63 -13.87
C PHE A 67 -11.04 16.93 -14.76
N THR A 68 -12.26 16.87 -14.21
CA THR A 68 -13.48 17.00 -15.00
C THR A 68 -13.65 18.38 -15.66
N GLU A 69 -13.12 19.43 -15.04
CA GLU A 69 -13.18 20.79 -15.59
C GLU A 69 -11.92 21.16 -16.40
N ASP A 70 -11.01 20.21 -16.64
CA ASP A 70 -9.91 20.40 -17.58
C ASP A 70 -10.43 20.35 -19.03
N PRO A 71 -10.45 21.46 -19.78
CA PRO A 71 -10.90 21.47 -21.16
C PRO A 71 -9.97 20.69 -22.10
N SER A 72 -8.73 20.42 -21.68
CA SER A 72 -7.75 19.66 -22.47
C SER A 72 -7.87 18.15 -22.26
N GLY A 73 -8.48 17.71 -21.15
CA GLY A 73 -8.57 16.29 -20.78
C GLY A 73 -7.19 15.65 -20.58
N THR A 74 -6.21 16.41 -20.07
CA THR A 74 -4.85 15.94 -19.89
C THR A 74 -4.79 14.93 -18.74
N PRO A 75 -4.21 13.73 -18.95
CA PRO A 75 -3.96 12.80 -17.86
C PRO A 75 -2.74 13.23 -17.04
N TYR A 76 -2.87 13.16 -15.72
CA TYR A 76 -1.82 13.47 -14.75
C TYR A 76 -1.41 12.21 -14.00
N GLN A 77 -0.10 12.03 -13.82
CA GLN A 77 0.47 10.95 -13.02
C GLN A 77 0.17 11.18 -11.53
N VAL A 78 -0.28 10.12 -10.87
CA VAL A 78 -0.55 10.10 -9.42
C VAL A 78 0.65 9.51 -8.67
N TYR A 79 0.87 10.00 -7.45
CA TYR A 79 1.96 9.61 -6.55
C TYR A 79 1.44 9.32 -5.14
N ASN A 80 2.08 8.40 -4.43
CA ASN A 80 1.72 8.08 -3.04
C ASN A 80 2.23 9.15 -2.06
N SER A 81 3.23 9.93 -2.46
CA SER A 81 3.83 11.00 -1.67
C SER A 81 4.31 12.14 -2.58
N PRO A 82 4.66 13.34 -2.06
CA PRO A 82 5.17 14.46 -2.87
C PRO A 82 6.63 14.23 -3.30
N ASN A 83 6.87 13.12 -4.00
CA ASN A 83 8.15 12.66 -4.49
C ASN A 83 7.97 11.99 -5.85
N THR A 84 8.73 12.41 -6.87
CA THR A 84 8.65 11.87 -8.23
C THR A 84 9.13 10.42 -8.35
N ASN A 85 9.75 9.85 -7.31
CA ASN A 85 10.17 8.44 -7.29
C ASN A 85 9.16 7.52 -6.61
N ASP A 86 8.03 8.05 -6.15
CA ASP A 86 7.00 7.31 -5.40
C ASP A 86 5.67 7.34 -6.17
N GLU A 87 5.70 6.79 -7.38
CA GLU A 87 4.56 6.70 -8.28
C GLU A 87 3.48 5.78 -7.71
N ALA A 88 2.22 6.21 -7.86
CA ALA A 88 1.09 5.37 -7.54
C ALA A 88 0.80 4.42 -8.72
N PHE A 89 0.70 3.14 -8.40
CA PHE A 89 0.28 2.10 -9.34
C PHE A 89 -1.13 1.63 -9.03
N GLY A 90 -1.81 1.09 -10.04
CA GLY A 90 -3.20 0.72 -9.97
C GLY A 90 -3.64 -0.08 -11.18
N THR A 91 -4.91 0.06 -11.51
CA THR A 91 -5.51 -0.59 -12.70
C THR A 91 -5.41 0.31 -13.94
N LEU A 92 -5.45 -0.29 -15.14
CA LEU A 92 -5.46 0.34 -16.49
C LEU A 92 -6.49 1.46 -16.75
N ASN A 93 -7.23 1.90 -15.74
CA ASN A 93 -8.32 2.83 -15.87
C ASN A 93 -7.88 4.22 -15.42
N ILE A 94 -7.90 5.17 -16.35
CA ILE A 94 -7.76 6.59 -16.02
C ILE A 94 -8.94 7.02 -15.14
N LYS A 95 -8.63 7.54 -13.96
CA LYS A 95 -9.62 8.00 -12.98
C LYS A 95 -10.04 9.44 -13.28
N ARG A 96 -11.27 9.79 -12.93
CA ARG A 96 -11.77 11.17 -13.05
C ARG A 96 -11.88 11.78 -11.67
N VAL A 97 -11.26 12.94 -11.49
CA VAL A 97 -11.33 13.74 -10.27
C VAL A 97 -12.24 14.93 -10.55
N GLU A 98 -13.23 15.14 -9.68
CA GLU A 98 -14.15 16.28 -9.83
C GLU A 98 -13.43 17.60 -9.51
N GLY A 99 -13.72 18.62 -10.31
CA GLY A 99 -13.22 19.98 -10.13
C GLY A 99 -12.21 20.45 -11.18
N PRO A 100 -11.67 21.67 -11.01
CA PRO A 100 -10.64 22.25 -11.86
C PRO A 100 -9.28 21.62 -11.62
N VAL A 101 -8.41 21.75 -12.63
CA VAL A 101 -6.98 21.46 -12.46
C VAL A 101 -6.43 22.39 -11.37
N PRO A 102 -5.83 21.85 -10.29
CA PRO A 102 -5.20 22.67 -9.26
C PRO A 102 -4.13 23.58 -9.88
N SER A 103 -4.17 24.86 -9.49
CA SER A 103 -3.17 25.86 -9.87
C SER A 103 -2.61 26.52 -8.62
N ASN A 104 -1.34 26.89 -8.66
CA ASN A 104 -0.70 27.75 -7.66
C ASN A 104 -1.26 29.18 -7.66
#